data_AF-A0A820LM53-F1
#
_entry.id   AF-A0A820LM53-F1
#
_cell.length_a   1.000
_cell.length_b   1.000
_cell.length_c   1.000
_cell.angle_alpha   90.00
_cell.angle_beta   90.00
_cell.angle_gamma   90.00
#
_symmetry.space_group_name_H-M   'P 1'
#
loop_
_entity.id
_entity.type
_entity.pdbx_description
1 polymer ?
#
loop_
_entity_poly.entity_id
_entity_poly.type
_entity_poly.pdbx_seq_one_letter_code
_entity_poly.pdbx_strand_id
1 'polypeptide(L)'
;CPNILKRSSWNARLYTNRENLTTLPVPNIVIHELEDLNSIMNQQDCITQIKELQNYDMDTQYYADIGYNFLLCGDNGDQQQIYTGRGWKFVGAHCISYNKRSLGKNEFLF
;
A
#
# COMPACT_ATOMS: atom_id res chain seq x y z
N CYS A 1 9.22 17.61 -2.24
CA CYS A 1 8.68 16.39 -1.60
C CYS A 1 7.81 15.66 -2.62
N PRO A 2 7.88 14.31 -2.71
CA PRO A 2 7.07 13.56 -3.66
C PRO A 2 5.57 13.75 -3.36
N ASN A 3 4.75 13.76 -4.42
CA ASN A 3 3.30 13.84 -4.28
C ASN A 3 2.74 12.47 -3.86
N ILE A 4 2.17 12.39 -2.65
CA ILE A 4 1.54 11.16 -2.14
C ILE A 4 0.03 11.30 -2.30
N LEU A 5 -0.55 10.47 -3.16
CA LEU A 5 -1.97 10.41 -3.42
C LEU A 5 -2.72 9.84 -2.22
N LYS A 6 -3.80 10.51 -1.83
CA LYS A 6 -4.61 10.15 -0.65
C LYS A 6 -5.49 8.93 -0.94
N ARG A 7 -5.98 8.28 0.12
CA ARG A 7 -6.97 7.18 0.01
C ARG A 7 -8.18 7.48 -0.88
N SER A 8 -8.63 8.73 -0.87
CA SER A 8 -9.77 9.16 -1.70
C SER A 8 -9.47 9.17 -3.20
N SER A 9 -8.20 9.29 -3.63
CA SER A 9 -7.86 9.36 -5.05
C SER A 9 -7.99 8.02 -5.77
N TRP A 10 -7.98 6.91 -5.02
CA TRP A 10 -8.14 5.56 -5.55
C TRP A 10 -9.41 4.88 -5.02
N ASN A 11 -10.33 5.66 -4.43
CA ASN A 11 -11.59 5.20 -3.87
C ASN A 11 -11.43 4.01 -2.90
N ALA A 12 -10.48 4.15 -1.97
CA ALA A 12 -10.21 3.14 -0.96
C ALA A 12 -11.45 2.83 -0.11
N ARG A 13 -11.71 1.55 0.13
CA ARG A 13 -12.68 1.11 1.15
C ARG A 13 -12.27 1.67 2.52
N LEU A 14 -13.27 1.85 3.39
CA LEU A 14 -13.00 2.16 4.79
C LEU A 14 -12.33 0.96 5.46
N TYR A 15 -11.31 1.23 6.27
CA TYR A 15 -10.72 0.22 7.15
C TYR A 15 -11.76 -0.21 8.20
N THR A 16 -11.70 -1.45 8.66
CA THR A 16 -12.55 -1.95 9.75
C THR A 16 -11.94 -1.67 11.13
N ASN A 17 -10.61 -1.57 11.21
CA ASN A 17 -9.86 -1.24 12.43
C ASN A 17 -8.48 -0.63 12.08
N ARG A 18 -7.87 0.12 13.00
CA ARG A 18 -6.49 0.61 12.90
C ARG A 18 -5.81 0.64 14.27
N GLU A 19 -4.54 0.22 14.30
CA GLU A 19 -3.64 0.37 15.44
C GLU A 19 -2.59 1.45 15.12
N ASN A 20 -2.31 2.35 16.07
CA ASN A 20 -1.27 3.35 15.92
C ASN A 20 0.12 2.72 16.12
N LEU A 21 1.10 3.18 15.36
CA LEU A 21 2.51 2.92 15.66
C LEU A 21 2.87 3.61 16.99
N THR A 22 3.49 2.87 17.90
CA THR A 22 3.87 3.39 19.23
C THR A 22 5.10 4.28 19.19
N THR A 23 5.92 4.15 18.15
CA THR A 23 7.18 4.87 17.99
C THR A 23 7.27 5.45 16.58
N LEU A 24 7.50 6.75 16.49
CA LEU A 24 7.76 7.47 15.24
C LEU A 24 9.02 8.35 15.41
N PRO A 25 9.93 8.44 14.42
CA PRO A 25 9.93 7.65 13.18
C PRO A 25 10.15 6.15 13.46
N VAL A 26 9.59 5.30 12.62
CA VAL A 26 9.92 3.86 12.70
C VAL A 26 11.34 3.62 12.18
N PRO A 27 12.06 2.64 12.73
CA PRO A 27 13.43 2.36 12.31
C PRO A 27 13.55 1.59 11.00
N ASN A 28 12.47 0.99 10.49
CA ASN A 28 12.53 0.09 9.33
C ASN A 28 11.55 0.47 8.21
N ILE A 29 11.95 0.23 6.98
CA ILE A 29 11.08 0.19 5.81
C ILE A 29 11.18 -1.23 5.23
N VAL A 30 10.04 -1.87 4.99
CA VAL A 30 9.98 -3.17 4.32
C VAL A 30 9.41 -2.97 2.93
N ILE A 31 10.16 -3.39 1.92
CA ILE A 31 9.78 -3.26 0.51
C ILE A 31 9.36 -4.64 0.01
N HIS A 32 8.19 -4.71 -0.62
CA HIS A 32 7.67 -5.89 -1.28
C HIS A 32 7.45 -5.58 -2.75
N GLU A 33 7.94 -6.46 -3.62
CA GLU A 33 7.68 -6.42 -5.06
C GLU A 33 6.60 -7.46 -5.38
N LEU A 34 5.59 -7.05 -6.13
CA LEU A 34 4.60 -7.96 -6.72
C LEU A 34 4.93 -8.06 -8.21
N GLU A 35 5.74 -9.06 -8.55
CA GLU A 35 5.94 -9.48 -9.93
C GLU A 35 4.63 -10.13 -10.43
N ASP A 36 4.29 -9.91 -11.71
CA ASP A 36 3.16 -10.56 -12.43
C ASP A 36 1.82 -9.79 -12.50
N LEU A 37 1.87 -8.45 -12.64
CA LEU A 37 0.70 -7.67 -13.06
C LEU A 37 0.76 -7.33 -14.54
N ASN A 38 0.32 -8.27 -15.39
CA ASN A 38 0.14 -8.04 -16.82
C ASN A 38 -0.77 -6.80 -17.02
N SER A 39 -0.18 -5.69 -17.49
CA SER A 39 -0.81 -4.40 -17.85
C SER A 39 -1.03 -3.34 -16.75
N ILE A 40 0.06 -2.70 -16.31
CA ILE A 40 0.00 -1.35 -15.72
C ILE A 40 0.48 -0.36 -16.77
N MET A 41 -0.45 0.30 -17.47
CA MET A 41 -0.12 1.27 -18.54
C MET A 41 -0.49 2.69 -18.14
N ASN A 42 -1.45 2.85 -17.21
CA ASN A 42 -1.95 4.15 -16.80
C ASN A 42 -2.42 4.17 -15.33
N GLN A 43 -2.79 5.36 -14.85
CA GLN A 43 -3.26 5.57 -13.49
C GLN A 43 -4.51 4.75 -13.12
N GLN A 44 -5.43 4.52 -14.07
CA GLN A 44 -6.64 3.75 -13.82
C GLN A 44 -6.32 2.28 -13.57
N ASP A 45 -5.33 1.72 -14.26
CA ASP A 45 -4.85 0.36 -14.03
C ASP A 45 -4.28 0.23 -12.61
N CYS A 46 -3.47 1.20 -12.19
CA CYS A 46 -2.97 1.26 -10.81
C CYS A 46 -4.09 1.27 -9.77
N ILE A 47 -5.11 2.10 -9.97
CA ILE A 47 -6.26 2.18 -9.06
C ILE A 47 -6.99 0.83 -9.02
N THR A 48 -7.18 0.17 -10.16
CA THR A 48 -7.81 -1.15 -10.23
C THR A 48 -7.01 -2.18 -9.43
N GLN A 49 -5.70 -2.28 -9.67
CA GLN A 49 -4.84 -3.25 -8.98
C GLN A 49 -4.77 -3.01 -7.47
N ILE A 50 -4.64 -1.75 -7.04
CA ILE A 50 -4.64 -1.40 -5.62
C ILE A 50 -5.98 -1.78 -4.96
N LYS A 51 -7.10 -1.60 -5.66
CA LYS A 51 -8.42 -1.98 -5.14
C LYS A 51 -8.60 -3.50 -5.08
N GLU A 52 -8.12 -4.23 -6.08
CA GLU A 52 -8.14 -5.71 -6.06
C GLU A 52 -7.31 -6.25 -4.90
N LEU A 53 -6.12 -5.69 -4.68
CA LEU A 53 -5.29 -6.02 -3.52
C LEU A 53 -6.00 -5.69 -2.20
N GLN A 54 -6.62 -4.52 -2.08
CA GLN A 54 -7.39 -4.18 -0.87
C GLN A 54 -8.54 -5.16 -0.63
N ASN A 55 -9.26 -5.55 -1.68
CA ASN A 55 -10.35 -6.51 -1.57
C ASN A 55 -9.83 -7.88 -1.15
N TYR A 56 -8.74 -8.36 -1.76
CA TYR A 56 -8.11 -9.61 -1.39
C TYR A 56 -7.65 -9.60 0.08
N ASP A 57 -6.96 -8.54 0.51
CA ASP A 57 -6.47 -8.40 1.87
C ASP A 57 -7.63 -8.38 2.89
N MET A 58 -8.72 -7.67 2.60
CA MET A 58 -9.84 -7.54 3.53
C MET A 58 -10.77 -8.75 3.53
N ASP A 59 -11.13 -9.26 2.35
CA ASP A 59 -12.18 -10.26 2.19
C ASP A 59 -11.62 -11.69 2.24
N THR A 60 -10.36 -11.90 1.83
CA THR A 60 -9.71 -13.23 1.80
C THR A 60 -8.70 -13.41 2.93
N GLN A 61 -7.84 -12.43 3.19
CA GLN A 61 -6.83 -12.48 4.26
C GLN A 61 -7.34 -11.97 5.61
N TYR A 62 -8.57 -11.43 5.64
CA TYR A 62 -9.23 -10.90 6.84
C TYR A 62 -8.45 -9.77 7.52
N TYR A 63 -7.63 -9.04 6.77
CA TYR A 63 -6.96 -7.85 7.26
C TYR A 63 -7.95 -6.70 7.44
N ALA A 64 -7.65 -5.81 8.38
CA ALA A 64 -8.52 -4.66 8.66
C ALA A 64 -8.54 -3.60 7.55
N ASP A 65 -7.57 -3.66 6.64
CA ASP A 65 -7.34 -2.78 5.49
C ASP A 65 -6.25 -3.43 4.62
N ILE A 66 -5.96 -2.83 3.46
CA ILE A 66 -4.79 -3.17 2.63
C ILE A 66 -3.52 -3.28 3.49
N GLY A 67 -2.70 -4.31 3.28
CA GLY A 67 -1.62 -4.69 4.20
C GLY A 67 -0.49 -3.67 4.30
N TYR A 68 -0.34 -2.80 3.31
CA TYR A 68 0.80 -1.90 3.16
C TYR A 68 0.52 -0.47 3.62
N ASN A 69 1.56 0.24 4.05
CA ASN A 69 1.46 1.66 4.41
C ASN A 69 1.40 2.53 3.17
N PHE A 70 2.20 2.21 2.14
CA PHE A 70 2.25 2.91 0.86
C PHE A 70 2.31 1.90 -0.28
N LEU A 71 1.74 2.29 -1.42
CA LEU A 71 1.80 1.51 -2.65
C LEU A 71 2.42 2.40 -3.73
N LEU A 72 3.42 1.87 -4.42
CA LEU A 72 4.02 2.48 -5.60
C LEU A 72 3.47 1.72 -6.80
N CYS A 73 2.93 2.44 -7.77
CA CYS A 73 2.43 1.84 -9.00
C CYS A 73 2.69 2.74 -10.19
N GLY A 74 3.10 2.14 -11.29
CA GLY A 74 3.28 2.78 -12.59
C GLY A 74 4.20 1.95 -13.48
N ASP A 75 4.26 2.31 -14.75
CA ASP A 75 5.25 1.81 -15.70
C ASP A 75 6.68 2.24 -15.26
N ASN A 76 7.71 1.53 -15.73
CA ASN A 76 9.13 1.76 -15.50
C ASN A 76 9.64 3.09 -16.13
N GLY A 77 9.05 4.21 -15.72
CA GLY A 77 9.37 5.57 -16.18
C GLY A 77 8.75 6.66 -15.30
N ASP A 78 8.55 7.86 -15.84
CA ASP A 78 8.14 9.06 -15.10
C ASP A 78 6.67 9.06 -14.58
N GLN A 79 5.94 7.94 -14.73
CA GLN A 79 4.52 7.84 -14.40
C GLN A 79 4.25 7.10 -13.08
N GLN A 80 5.27 6.82 -12.28
CA GLN A 80 5.10 6.19 -10.98
C GLN A 80 4.40 7.12 -9.98
N GLN A 81 3.40 6.58 -9.30
CA GLN A 81 2.60 7.30 -8.33
C GLN A 81 2.63 6.59 -6.98
N ILE A 82 2.73 7.36 -5.90
CA ILE A 82 2.68 6.84 -4.53
C ILE A 82 1.26 7.02 -4.00
N TYR A 83 0.63 5.92 -3.61
CA TYR A 83 -0.70 5.87 -3.03
C TYR A 83 -0.63 5.59 -1.53
N THR A 84 -1.45 6.30 -0.77
CA THR A 84 -1.62 6.05 0.67
C THR A 84 -2.44 4.79 0.87
N GLY A 85 -1.84 3.75 1.44
CA GLY A 85 -2.53 2.61 2.02
C GLY A 85 -2.93 2.94 3.46
N ARG A 86 -2.30 2.28 4.44
CA ARG A 86 -2.49 2.58 5.87
C ARG A 86 -1.86 3.91 6.29
N GLY A 87 -0.83 4.38 5.59
CA GLY A 87 -0.16 5.66 5.84
C GLY A 87 0.84 5.65 7.00
N TRP A 88 1.36 6.83 7.33
CA TRP A 88 2.55 7.01 8.18
C TRP A 88 2.41 6.60 9.66
N LYS A 89 1.19 6.59 10.19
CA LYS A 89 0.94 6.54 11.65
C LYS A 89 0.39 5.20 12.13
N PHE A 90 0.13 4.27 11.22
CA PHE A 90 -0.64 3.07 11.52
C PHE A 90 0.15 1.79 11.22
N VAL A 91 -0.09 0.76 12.03
CA VAL A 91 0.54 -0.56 11.91
C VAL A 91 0.12 -1.25 10.62
N GLY A 92 1.09 -1.81 9.91
CA GLY A 92 0.91 -2.60 8.69
C GLY A 92 0.38 -4.02 8.91
N ALA A 93 0.21 -4.78 7.83
CA ALA A 93 0.02 -6.23 7.81
C ALA A 93 0.85 -6.89 6.70
N HIS A 94 2.03 -6.33 6.43
CA HIS A 94 2.89 -6.68 5.29
C HIS A 94 4.06 -7.60 5.67
N CYS A 95 4.53 -7.57 6.93
CA CYS A 95 5.65 -8.38 7.39
C CYS A 95 5.46 -8.81 8.85
N ILE A 96 5.24 -10.12 9.06
CA ILE A 96 5.10 -10.73 10.37
C ILE A 96 6.33 -10.35 11.23
N SER A 97 6.10 -10.00 12.50
CA SER A 97 7.12 -9.51 13.45
C SER A 97 7.73 -8.14 13.16
N TYR A 98 7.40 -7.48 12.05
CA TYR A 98 7.88 -6.13 11.73
C TYR A 98 6.78 -5.08 11.63
N ASN A 99 5.52 -5.46 11.39
CA ASN A 99 4.38 -4.54 11.26
C ASN A 99 4.30 -3.39 12.28
N LYS A 100 4.69 -3.63 13.55
CA LYS A 100 4.65 -2.63 14.64
C LYS A 100 5.88 -1.70 14.71
N ARG A 101 6.91 -1.96 13.91
CA ARG A 101 8.21 -1.27 13.92
C ARG A 101 8.74 -0.95 12.51
N SER A 102 7.86 -0.96 11.53
CA SER A 102 8.19 -0.67 10.14
C SER A 102 7.04 -0.01 9.40
N LEU A 103 7.37 0.65 8.29
CA LEU A 103 6.40 0.98 7.25
C LEU A 103 6.60 0.03 6.08
N GLY A 104 5.51 -0.53 5.57
CA GLY A 104 5.49 -1.37 4.39
C GLY A 104 5.25 -0.56 3.13
N LYS A 105 6.08 -0.78 2.12
CA LYS A 105 5.89 -0.30 0.76
C LYS A 105 5.68 -1.51 -0.14
N ASN A 106 4.60 -1.49 -0.91
CA ASN A 106 4.42 -2.43 -2.01
C ASN A 106 4.72 -1.74 -3.34
N GLU A 107 5.38 -2.44 -4.25
CA GLU A 107 5.74 -1.94 -5.57
C GLU A 107 5.11 -2.84 -6.63
N PHE A 108 4.26 -2.23 -7.44
CA PHE A 108 3.69 -2.80 -8.65
C PHE A 108 4.47 -2.24 -9.83
N LEU A 109 5.49 -2.97 -10.25
CA LEU A 109 6.41 -2.56 -11.31
C LEU A 109 6.29 -3.54 -12.48
N PHE A 110 6.41 -3.00 -13.70
CA PHE A 110 6.47 -3.75 -14.95
C PHE A 110 7.57 -3.15 -15.81
#